data_AF-A0A554KZD2-F1
#
_entry.id   AF-A0A554KZD2-F1
#
_cell.length_a   1.000
_cell.length_b   1.000
_cell.length_c   1.000
_cell.angle_alpha   90.00
_cell.angle_beta   90.00
_cell.angle_gamma   90.00
#
_symmetry.space_group_name_H-M   'P 1'
#
loop_
_entity.id
_entity.type
_entity.pdbx_description
1 polymer ?
#
loop_
_entity_poly.entity_id
_entity_poly.type
_entity_poly.pdbx_seq_one_letter_code
_entity_poly.pdbx_strand_id
1 'polypeptide(L)'
;MKRAIALTAFFIFLLFGLSRYESRDLAQYANQILTKCSSDSHHQSCYDKEIPALLDSPAGLTMEEAFGVTRLVQEKDTSFSYCHVLGHNLSAKEVKKDPSKWKETVSRCPSGLCSNGCIHGGFQERFRAESFTDEEVVAIKPELASICEKRSNWNPTGLEQASCYHALGHLTMYITSANISSSISLCEEIAVKIDGRSFLQVCLDGVFMQIYQPLEPEDFALIAGKEVTRTQVDSFCAAYSGYARASCLSESWPLYGQDIINKPDELIKFCSKEDKENQPRCFEGLFYVLTAQFNFDTERIKNYCSKLPKNLEGKCFANAASRMIETDYRNIAKSTNLCYSVTDAKDQEECFDELLKYSTYNFHANSPEFLKLCNGLPNPWKDRCLN
;
A
#
# COMPACT_ATOMS: atom_id res chain seq x y z
N MET A 1 -3.12 -1.31 -75.22
CA MET A 1 -3.83 -2.60 -75.11
C MET A 1 -2.88 -3.59 -74.43
N LYS A 2 -3.29 -4.26 -73.34
CA LYS A 2 -2.51 -5.17 -72.45
C LYS A 2 -1.64 -4.41 -71.41
N ARG A 3 -1.66 -4.65 -70.09
CA ARG A 3 -2.32 -5.64 -69.21
C ARG A 3 -2.49 -4.98 -67.82
N ALA A 4 -3.71 -5.02 -67.29
CA ALA A 4 -3.98 -4.98 -65.85
C ALA A 4 -3.95 -6.43 -65.31
N ILE A 5 -3.96 -6.59 -63.99
CA ILE A 5 -4.00 -7.81 -63.17
C ILE A 5 -2.65 -8.15 -62.53
N ALA A 6 -2.55 -7.84 -61.23
CA ALA A 6 -1.98 -8.66 -60.14
C ALA A 6 -1.40 -7.77 -59.04
N LEU A 7 -2.21 -7.42 -58.03
CA LEU A 7 -1.75 -7.08 -56.66
C LEU A 7 -2.99 -6.86 -55.77
N THR A 8 -3.81 -7.90 -55.63
CA THR A 8 -5.00 -7.93 -54.75
C THR A 8 -4.93 -9.16 -53.83
N ALA A 9 -3.73 -9.50 -53.35
CA ALA A 9 -3.50 -10.69 -52.52
C ALA A 9 -2.66 -10.42 -51.26
N PHE A 10 -2.30 -9.18 -50.95
CA PHE A 10 -1.49 -8.85 -49.76
C PHE A 10 -2.29 -8.24 -48.59
N PHE A 11 -3.61 -8.03 -48.75
CA PHE A 11 -4.44 -7.38 -47.74
C PHE A 11 -5.32 -8.32 -46.90
N ILE A 12 -5.33 -9.63 -47.20
CA ILE A 12 -6.21 -10.60 -46.50
C ILE A 12 -5.50 -11.29 -45.33
N PHE A 13 -4.16 -11.25 -45.24
CA PHE A 13 -3.42 -11.86 -44.12
C PHE A 13 -3.28 -10.96 -42.88
N LEU A 14 -3.58 -9.66 -42.97
CA LEU A 14 -3.54 -8.73 -41.84
C LEU A 14 -4.84 -8.65 -41.04
N LEU A 15 -5.94 -9.26 -41.50
CA LEU A 15 -7.23 -9.25 -40.82
C LEU A 15 -7.51 -10.49 -39.95
N PHE A 16 -6.64 -11.51 -39.99
CA PHE A 16 -6.79 -12.73 -39.16
C PHE A 16 -5.81 -12.80 -37.97
N GLY A 17 -4.94 -11.81 -37.78
CA GLY A 17 -3.99 -11.76 -36.65
C GLY A 17 -4.51 -11.06 -35.38
N LEU A 18 -5.72 -10.50 -35.40
CA LEU A 18 -6.24 -9.63 -34.33
C LEU A 18 -7.37 -10.22 -33.49
N SER A 19 -7.66 -11.53 -33.57
CA SER A 19 -8.87 -12.07 -32.93
C SER A 19 -8.74 -13.49 -32.34
N ARG A 20 -7.72 -13.72 -31.50
CA ARG A 20 -7.73 -14.78 -30.47
C ARG A 20 -6.89 -14.38 -29.26
N TYR A 21 -7.25 -13.27 -28.60
CA TYR A 21 -7.06 -13.24 -27.16
C TYR A 21 -8.22 -14.08 -26.61
N GLU A 22 -8.06 -15.40 -26.58
CA GLU A 22 -8.96 -16.26 -25.81
C GLU A 22 -8.95 -15.69 -24.40
N SER A 23 -10.09 -15.17 -23.93
CA SER A 23 -10.21 -14.67 -22.57
C SER A 23 -9.86 -15.84 -21.66
N ARG A 24 -8.66 -15.80 -21.07
CA ARG A 24 -8.23 -16.84 -20.14
C ARG A 24 -9.25 -16.91 -19.01
N ASP A 25 -9.63 -18.12 -18.62
CA ASP A 25 -10.58 -18.31 -17.53
C ASP A 25 -9.89 -18.05 -16.18
N LEU A 26 -9.82 -16.77 -15.78
CA LEU A 26 -9.27 -16.35 -14.49
C LEU A 26 -10.02 -17.01 -13.31
N ALA A 27 -11.29 -17.38 -13.48
CA ALA A 27 -12.06 -18.05 -12.45
C ALA A 27 -11.57 -19.50 -12.24
N GLN A 28 -11.09 -20.17 -13.29
CA GLN A 28 -10.43 -21.46 -13.15
C GLN A 28 -9.18 -21.35 -12.26
N TYR A 29 -8.31 -20.37 -12.51
CA TYR A 29 -7.11 -20.13 -11.68
C TYR A 29 -7.49 -19.83 -10.23
N ALA A 30 -8.47 -18.95 -9.99
CA ALA A 30 -8.95 -18.64 -8.65
C ALA A 30 -9.47 -19.89 -7.91
N ASN A 31 -10.26 -20.73 -8.58
CA ASN A 31 -10.77 -21.98 -8.00
C ASN A 31 -9.66 -22.97 -7.66
N GLN A 32 -8.64 -23.10 -8.51
CA GLN A 32 -7.49 -23.96 -8.26
C GLN A 32 -6.70 -23.47 -7.03
N ILE A 33 -6.47 -22.17 -6.92
CA ILE A 33 -5.77 -21.56 -5.78
C ILE A 33 -6.57 -21.74 -4.49
N LEU A 34 -7.87 -21.46 -4.49
CA LEU A 34 -8.76 -21.70 -3.34
C LEU A 34 -8.72 -23.16 -2.90
N THR A 35 -8.80 -24.10 -3.85
CA THR A 35 -8.70 -25.53 -3.55
C THR A 35 -7.36 -25.87 -2.91
N LYS A 36 -6.26 -25.38 -3.49
CA LYS A 36 -4.90 -25.62 -2.99
C LYS A 36 -4.70 -25.06 -1.58
N CYS A 37 -5.12 -23.82 -1.35
CA CYS A 37 -4.93 -23.12 -0.08
C CYS A 37 -5.98 -23.48 0.99
N SER A 38 -7.06 -24.19 0.64
CA SER A 38 -8.09 -24.62 1.61
C SER A 38 -7.55 -25.54 2.73
N SER A 39 -6.44 -26.22 2.47
CA SER A 39 -5.79 -27.13 3.43
C SER A 39 -4.71 -26.46 4.28
N ASP A 40 -4.37 -25.19 3.99
CA ASP A 40 -3.37 -24.46 4.74
C ASP A 40 -3.97 -23.85 6.00
N SER A 41 -3.31 -24.04 7.15
CA SER A 41 -3.67 -23.41 8.41
C SER A 41 -3.66 -21.87 8.34
N HIS A 42 -2.90 -21.32 7.39
CA HIS A 42 -2.83 -19.90 7.12
C HIS A 42 -2.97 -19.62 5.61
N HIS A 43 -4.17 -19.90 5.08
CA HIS A 43 -4.59 -19.63 3.71
C HIS A 43 -4.17 -18.26 3.13
N GLN A 44 -4.11 -17.18 3.92
CA GLN A 44 -3.69 -15.85 3.42
C GLN A 44 -2.25 -15.87 2.87
N SER A 45 -1.27 -16.38 3.62
CA SER A 45 0.11 -16.51 3.10
C SER A 45 0.20 -17.52 1.95
N CYS A 46 -0.69 -18.51 1.89
CA CYS A 46 -0.78 -19.37 0.73
C CYS A 46 -1.21 -18.56 -0.51
N TYR A 47 -2.20 -17.68 -0.41
CA TYR A 47 -2.59 -16.80 -1.51
C TYR A 47 -1.47 -15.83 -1.93
N ASP A 48 -0.77 -15.23 -0.96
CA ASP A 48 0.37 -14.33 -1.19
C ASP A 48 1.53 -15.00 -1.95
N LYS A 49 1.60 -16.35 -1.92
CA LYS A 49 2.60 -17.15 -2.64
C LYS A 49 2.07 -17.68 -3.98
N GLU A 50 0.88 -18.25 -3.98
CA GLU A 50 0.35 -19.02 -5.11
C GLU A 50 -0.16 -18.13 -6.25
N ILE A 51 -0.72 -16.96 -5.94
CA ILE A 51 -1.17 -16.02 -6.98
C ILE A 51 0.03 -15.44 -7.75
N PRO A 52 1.11 -14.95 -7.11
CA PRO A 52 2.28 -14.50 -7.84
C PRO A 52 3.01 -15.59 -8.63
N ALA A 53 2.91 -16.86 -8.23
CA ALA A 53 3.47 -17.99 -8.99
C ALA A 53 2.84 -18.16 -10.38
N LEU A 54 1.65 -17.60 -10.62
CA LEU A 54 0.99 -17.63 -11.94
C LEU A 54 1.79 -16.89 -13.03
N LEU A 55 2.72 -15.99 -12.64
CA LEU A 55 3.58 -15.25 -13.56
C LEU A 55 4.77 -16.07 -14.07
N ASP A 56 5.13 -17.18 -13.41
CA ASP A 56 6.40 -17.88 -13.63
C ASP A 56 6.39 -18.84 -14.84
N SER A 57 5.23 -19.11 -15.44
CA SER A 57 5.13 -20.04 -16.57
C SER A 57 5.32 -19.32 -17.93
N PRO A 58 5.80 -20.02 -18.99
CA PRO A 58 5.92 -19.44 -20.33
C PRO A 58 4.59 -18.96 -20.92
N ALA A 59 3.48 -19.54 -20.48
CA ALA A 59 2.11 -19.11 -20.79
C ALA A 59 1.46 -18.40 -19.59
N GLY A 60 2.27 -17.89 -18.65
CA GLY A 60 1.84 -17.31 -17.39
C GLY A 60 0.97 -16.10 -17.56
N LEU A 61 0.26 -15.75 -16.48
CA LEU A 61 -0.59 -14.57 -16.45
C LEU A 61 0.26 -13.30 -16.46
N THR A 62 -0.31 -12.22 -17.00
CA THR A 62 0.24 -10.88 -16.73
C THR A 62 0.00 -10.49 -15.27
N MET A 63 0.70 -9.46 -14.79
CA MET A 63 0.47 -8.90 -13.45
C MET A 63 -0.99 -8.49 -13.25
N GLU A 64 -1.61 -7.86 -14.26
CA GLU A 64 -3.00 -7.41 -14.23
C GLU A 64 -3.99 -8.59 -14.19
N GLU A 65 -3.73 -9.63 -14.98
CA GLU A 65 -4.52 -10.87 -14.95
C GLU A 65 -4.45 -11.53 -13.56
N ALA A 66 -3.26 -11.54 -12.93
CA ALA A 66 -3.08 -12.06 -11.59
C ALA A 66 -3.81 -11.24 -10.52
N PHE A 67 -3.84 -9.90 -10.62
CA PHE A 67 -4.74 -9.07 -9.78
C PHE A 67 -6.22 -9.37 -10.04
N GLY A 68 -6.59 -9.73 -11.26
CA GLY A 68 -7.92 -10.26 -11.59
C GLY A 68 -8.23 -11.55 -10.83
N VAL A 69 -7.28 -12.48 -10.77
CA VAL A 69 -7.39 -13.70 -9.94
C VAL A 69 -7.51 -13.36 -8.46
N THR A 70 -6.70 -12.42 -7.94
CA THR A 70 -6.80 -11.94 -6.54
C THR A 70 -8.20 -11.46 -6.21
N ARG A 71 -8.82 -10.64 -7.08
CA ARG A 71 -10.18 -10.14 -6.85
C ARG A 71 -11.19 -11.28 -6.72
N LEU A 72 -11.12 -12.28 -7.59
CA LEU A 72 -12.00 -13.45 -7.58
C LEU A 72 -11.78 -14.33 -6.35
N VAL A 73 -10.54 -14.46 -5.87
CA VAL A 73 -10.25 -15.16 -4.61
C VAL A 73 -10.88 -14.42 -3.44
N GLN A 74 -10.72 -13.09 -3.34
CA GLN A 74 -11.28 -12.29 -2.24
C GLN A 74 -12.81 -12.24 -2.24
N GLU A 75 -13.45 -12.36 -3.40
CA GLU A 75 -14.91 -12.48 -3.52
C GLU A 75 -15.43 -13.80 -2.95
N LYS A 76 -14.63 -14.87 -3.05
CA LYS A 76 -15.01 -16.22 -2.60
C LYS A 76 -14.54 -16.53 -1.18
N ASP A 77 -13.43 -15.95 -0.77
CA ASP A 77 -12.87 -16.03 0.58
C ASP A 77 -12.71 -14.63 1.16
N THR A 78 -13.77 -14.16 1.82
CA THR A 78 -13.82 -12.81 2.42
C THR A 78 -12.85 -12.63 3.58
N SER A 79 -12.24 -13.73 4.07
CA SER A 79 -11.19 -13.64 5.07
C SER A 79 -9.86 -13.17 4.48
N PHE A 80 -9.68 -13.17 3.16
CA PHE A 80 -8.48 -12.62 2.50
C PHE A 80 -8.68 -11.14 2.15
N SER A 81 -9.11 -10.31 3.10
CA SER A 81 -9.47 -8.92 2.78
C SER A 81 -8.26 -7.98 2.63
N TYR A 82 -7.13 -8.33 3.25
CA TYR A 82 -5.87 -7.60 3.16
C TYR A 82 -4.85 -8.36 2.32
N CYS A 83 -4.47 -7.82 1.16
CA CYS A 83 -3.59 -8.46 0.18
C CYS A 83 -2.31 -7.65 -0.14
N HIS A 84 -1.83 -6.84 0.80
CA HIS A 84 -0.70 -5.93 0.55
C HIS A 84 0.58 -6.66 0.13
N VAL A 85 0.94 -7.74 0.84
CA VAL A 85 2.14 -8.55 0.54
C VAL A 85 2.01 -9.21 -0.83
N LEU A 86 0.84 -9.76 -1.19
CA LEU A 86 0.58 -10.23 -2.55
C LEU A 86 0.83 -9.15 -3.60
N GLY A 87 0.36 -7.93 -3.36
CA GLY A 87 0.54 -6.82 -4.29
C GLY A 87 2.02 -6.53 -4.54
N HIS A 88 2.81 -6.52 -3.47
CA HIS A 88 4.27 -6.40 -3.53
C HIS A 88 4.91 -7.52 -4.35
N ASN A 89 4.60 -8.78 -4.03
CA ASN A 89 5.16 -9.95 -4.71
C ASN A 89 4.85 -9.96 -6.22
N LEU A 90 3.66 -9.50 -6.62
CA LEU A 90 3.26 -9.42 -8.02
C LEU A 90 4.11 -8.45 -8.82
N SER A 91 4.30 -7.23 -8.32
CA SER A 91 5.08 -6.22 -9.03
C SER A 91 6.57 -6.52 -8.97
N ALA A 92 7.08 -7.07 -7.86
CA ALA A 92 8.46 -7.53 -7.77
C ALA A 92 8.75 -8.59 -8.85
N LYS A 93 7.88 -9.60 -8.99
CA LYS A 93 8.02 -10.60 -10.06
C LYS A 93 7.95 -10.01 -11.46
N GLU A 94 7.10 -9.01 -11.70
CA GLU A 94 7.01 -8.35 -13.01
C GLU A 94 8.28 -7.54 -13.31
N VAL A 95 8.81 -6.79 -12.34
CA VAL A 95 10.08 -6.05 -12.48
C VAL A 95 11.26 -6.99 -12.72
N LYS A 96 11.29 -8.14 -12.06
CA LYS A 96 12.36 -9.14 -12.25
C LYS A 96 12.50 -9.63 -13.69
N LYS A 97 11.44 -9.58 -14.49
CA LYS A 97 11.48 -9.95 -15.92
C LYS A 97 12.34 -8.97 -16.73
N ASP A 98 12.30 -7.69 -16.39
CA ASP A 98 13.09 -6.62 -17.00
C ASP A 98 13.21 -5.42 -16.03
N PRO A 99 14.26 -5.37 -15.20
CA PRO A 99 14.42 -4.31 -14.21
C PRO A 99 14.46 -2.91 -14.82
N SER A 100 14.84 -2.75 -16.09
CA SER A 100 14.87 -1.44 -16.75
C SER A 100 13.47 -0.82 -16.92
N LYS A 101 12.41 -1.64 -16.88
CA LYS A 101 11.01 -1.25 -17.05
C LYS A 101 10.24 -1.09 -15.74
N TRP A 102 10.92 -1.04 -14.61
CA TRP A 102 10.28 -0.93 -13.29
C TRP A 102 9.29 0.25 -13.19
N LYS A 103 9.61 1.39 -13.80
CA LYS A 103 8.74 2.58 -13.83
C LYS A 103 7.43 2.35 -14.57
N GLU A 104 7.48 1.55 -15.64
CA GLU A 104 6.30 1.13 -16.40
C GLU A 104 5.46 0.17 -15.55
N THR A 105 6.11 -0.80 -14.89
CA THR A 105 5.44 -1.75 -13.99
C THR A 105 4.69 -1.03 -12.88
N VAL A 106 5.33 -0.07 -12.19
CA VAL A 106 4.67 0.72 -11.14
C VAL A 106 3.49 1.52 -11.69
N SER A 107 3.60 2.09 -12.90
CA SER A 107 2.48 2.83 -13.52
C SER A 107 1.29 1.94 -13.93
N ARG A 108 1.50 0.62 -14.01
CA ARG A 108 0.46 -0.38 -14.30
C ARG A 108 -0.19 -0.95 -13.04
N CYS A 109 0.28 -0.56 -11.84
CA CYS A 109 -0.31 -0.99 -10.59
C CYS A 109 -1.77 -0.55 -10.47
N PRO A 110 -2.68 -1.43 -10.04
CA PRO A 110 -4.09 -1.07 -9.90
C PRO A 110 -4.30 -0.11 -8.74
N SER A 111 -5.03 0.98 -8.99
CA SER A 111 -5.51 1.89 -7.95
C SER A 111 -6.51 1.20 -7.02
N GLY A 112 -6.44 1.51 -5.72
CA GLY A 112 -7.45 1.09 -4.75
C GLY A 112 -7.59 -0.42 -4.60
N LEU A 113 -6.48 -1.16 -4.73
CA LEU A 113 -6.40 -2.60 -4.53
C LEU A 113 -5.15 -2.94 -3.74
N CYS A 114 -5.29 -3.85 -2.76
CA CYS A 114 -4.19 -4.35 -1.95
C CYS A 114 -3.35 -3.26 -1.26
N SER A 115 -3.97 -2.16 -0.82
CA SER A 115 -3.28 -1.07 -0.10
C SER A 115 -2.02 -0.59 -0.83
N ASN A 116 -2.06 -0.51 -2.16
CA ASN A 116 -0.94 -0.07 -3.01
C ASN A 116 0.37 -0.89 -2.86
N GLY A 117 0.34 -2.12 -2.33
CA GLY A 117 1.54 -2.95 -2.18
C GLY A 117 2.30 -3.18 -3.50
N CYS A 118 1.58 -3.14 -4.63
CA CYS A 118 2.15 -3.16 -5.97
C CYS A 118 3.21 -2.07 -6.21
N ILE A 119 2.98 -0.85 -5.72
CA ILE A 119 3.96 0.23 -5.88
C ILE A 119 5.26 -0.16 -5.15
N HIS A 120 5.16 -0.65 -3.91
CA HIS A 120 6.31 -0.98 -3.08
C HIS A 120 7.21 -2.05 -3.71
N GLY A 121 6.63 -3.17 -4.15
CA GLY A 121 7.40 -4.28 -4.74
C GLY A 121 8.14 -3.90 -6.02
N GLY A 122 7.56 -3.01 -6.84
CA GLY A 122 8.21 -2.54 -8.06
C GLY A 122 9.45 -1.69 -7.80
N PHE A 123 9.42 -0.86 -6.75
CA PHE A 123 10.58 -0.09 -6.30
C PHE A 123 11.64 -0.99 -5.67
N GLN A 124 11.26 -1.84 -4.71
CA GLN A 124 12.22 -2.69 -3.99
C GLN A 124 12.93 -3.67 -4.93
N GLU A 125 12.22 -4.34 -5.84
CA GLU A 125 12.87 -5.28 -6.77
C GLU A 125 13.91 -4.61 -7.66
N ARG A 126 13.68 -3.38 -8.12
CA ARG A 126 14.63 -2.67 -8.99
C ARG A 126 16.00 -2.52 -8.33
N PHE A 127 16.04 -2.23 -7.03
CA PHE A 127 17.27 -1.87 -6.32
C PHE A 127 17.76 -2.98 -5.39
N ARG A 128 17.08 -4.12 -5.32
CA ARG A 128 17.40 -5.23 -4.40
C ARG A 128 18.83 -5.76 -4.51
N ALA A 129 19.42 -5.70 -5.70
CA ALA A 129 20.75 -6.26 -5.99
C ALA A 129 21.84 -5.19 -6.08
N GLU A 130 21.48 -3.92 -5.86
CA GLU A 130 22.33 -2.77 -6.10
C GLU A 130 22.50 -1.98 -4.80
N SER A 131 23.67 -2.07 -4.20
CA SER A 131 24.18 -1.04 -3.29
C SER A 131 24.98 -0.03 -4.10
N PHE A 132 24.68 1.25 -3.95
CA PHE A 132 25.33 2.31 -4.69
C PHE A 132 26.50 2.91 -3.91
N THR A 133 27.51 3.39 -4.62
CA THR A 133 28.48 4.35 -4.04
C THR A 133 27.80 5.69 -3.77
N ASP A 134 28.42 6.54 -2.96
CA ASP A 134 27.89 7.88 -2.70
C ASP A 134 27.71 8.69 -4.00
N GLU A 135 28.61 8.53 -4.97
CA GLU A 135 28.51 9.17 -6.29
C GLU A 135 27.30 8.67 -7.10
N GLU A 136 27.03 7.37 -7.07
CA GLU A 136 25.88 6.76 -7.73
C GLU A 136 24.56 7.21 -7.09
N VAL A 137 24.50 7.29 -5.76
CA VAL A 137 23.35 7.86 -5.02
C VAL A 137 23.12 9.31 -5.43
N VAL A 138 24.18 10.13 -5.50
CA VAL A 138 24.07 11.52 -5.97
C VAL A 138 23.56 11.59 -7.42
N ALA A 139 24.03 10.69 -8.29
CA ALA A 139 23.65 10.67 -9.70
C ALA A 139 22.16 10.33 -9.91
N ILE A 140 21.59 9.41 -9.12
CA ILE A 140 20.18 9.00 -9.26
C ILE A 140 19.20 9.91 -8.51
N LYS A 141 19.68 10.71 -7.56
CA LYS A 141 18.84 11.58 -6.71
C LYS A 141 17.82 12.44 -7.48
N PRO A 142 18.14 13.09 -8.62
CA PRO A 142 17.15 13.86 -9.39
C PRO A 142 16.00 13.00 -9.93
N GLU A 143 16.28 11.75 -10.30
CA GLU A 143 15.24 10.80 -10.72
C GLU A 143 14.35 10.43 -9.53
N LEU A 144 14.94 10.08 -8.39
CA LEU A 144 14.19 9.76 -7.17
C LEU A 144 13.31 10.93 -6.70
N ALA A 145 13.78 12.16 -6.82
CA ALA A 145 13.03 13.36 -6.47
C ALA A 145 11.83 13.64 -7.38
N SER A 146 11.72 13.01 -8.55
CA SER A 146 10.62 13.26 -9.50
C SER A 146 9.76 12.03 -9.78
N ILE A 147 10.20 10.84 -9.37
CA ILE A 147 9.54 9.59 -9.77
C ILE A 147 8.15 9.37 -9.18
N CYS A 148 7.85 10.01 -8.05
CA CYS A 148 6.51 9.97 -7.44
C CYS A 148 5.60 11.11 -7.92
N GLU A 149 6.08 11.98 -8.81
CA GLU A 149 5.30 13.09 -9.35
C GLU A 149 4.53 12.68 -10.61
N LYS A 150 3.47 13.44 -10.87
CA LYS A 150 2.62 13.28 -12.06
C LYS A 150 3.45 13.42 -13.34
N ARG A 151 3.20 12.51 -14.28
CA ARG A 151 3.81 12.46 -15.62
C ARG A 151 2.82 11.91 -16.65
N SER A 152 3.21 11.87 -17.92
CA SER A 152 2.32 11.50 -19.03
C SER A 152 1.66 10.13 -18.87
N ASN A 153 2.36 9.15 -18.30
CA ASN A 153 1.89 7.78 -18.09
C ASN A 153 1.55 7.45 -16.63
N TRP A 154 1.56 8.44 -15.73
CA TRP A 154 1.19 8.23 -14.32
C TRP A 154 0.61 9.52 -13.74
N ASN A 155 -0.67 9.46 -13.40
CA ASN A 155 -1.39 10.51 -12.69
C ASN A 155 -1.81 9.97 -11.32
N PRO A 156 -0.95 10.04 -10.27
CA PRO A 156 -1.28 9.45 -8.98
C PRO A 156 -2.43 10.18 -8.28
N THR A 157 -3.19 9.46 -7.47
CA THR A 157 -3.97 10.04 -6.38
C THR A 157 -3.02 10.50 -5.26
N GLY A 158 -3.52 11.27 -4.29
CA GLY A 158 -2.68 11.68 -3.15
C GLY A 158 -2.12 10.49 -2.39
N LEU A 159 -2.95 9.46 -2.21
CA LEU A 159 -2.57 8.19 -1.58
C LEU A 159 -1.49 7.43 -2.36
N GLU A 160 -1.63 7.30 -3.68
CA GLU A 160 -0.63 6.61 -4.51
C GLU A 160 0.70 7.37 -4.51
N GLN A 161 0.65 8.70 -4.53
CA GLN A 161 1.84 9.54 -4.41
C GLN A 161 2.51 9.33 -3.04
N ALA A 162 1.76 9.33 -1.94
CA ALA A 162 2.31 9.06 -0.62
C ALA A 162 2.87 7.64 -0.50
N SER A 163 2.17 6.64 -1.04
CA SER A 163 2.64 5.24 -1.09
C SER A 163 3.95 5.11 -1.89
N CYS A 164 4.09 5.89 -2.97
CA CYS A 164 5.35 5.97 -3.72
C CYS A 164 6.49 6.55 -2.86
N TYR A 165 6.27 7.64 -2.14
CA TYR A 165 7.28 8.20 -1.25
C TYR A 165 7.62 7.28 -0.07
N HIS A 166 6.65 6.52 0.42
CA HIS A 166 6.90 5.46 1.41
C HIS A 166 7.83 4.37 0.83
N ALA A 167 7.53 3.89 -0.38
CA ALA A 167 8.38 2.94 -1.10
C ALA A 167 9.80 3.47 -1.36
N LEU A 168 9.95 4.78 -1.61
CA LEU A 168 11.26 5.42 -1.69
C LEU A 168 12.05 5.29 -0.37
N GLY A 169 11.37 5.34 0.78
CA GLY A 169 11.98 5.10 2.09
C GLY A 169 12.60 3.70 2.22
N HIS A 170 11.88 2.66 1.79
CA HIS A 170 12.43 1.31 1.71
C HIS A 170 13.62 1.25 0.76
N LEU A 171 13.49 1.84 -0.43
CA LEU A 171 14.54 1.87 -1.45
C LEU A 171 15.82 2.54 -0.93
N THR A 172 15.72 3.65 -0.19
CA THR A 172 16.91 4.35 0.32
C THR A 172 17.76 3.44 1.20
N MET A 173 17.14 2.53 1.95
CA MET A 173 17.84 1.52 2.74
C MET A 173 18.60 0.53 1.86
N TYR A 174 18.08 0.15 0.69
CA TYR A 174 18.81 -0.72 -0.26
C TYR A 174 20.03 -0.01 -0.85
N ILE A 175 19.83 1.15 -1.47
CA ILE A 175 20.90 1.83 -2.22
C ILE A 175 22.00 2.39 -1.29
N THR A 176 21.72 2.59 -0.01
CA THR A 176 22.70 3.02 1.00
C THR A 176 23.28 1.88 1.83
N SER A 177 23.05 0.61 1.46
CA SER A 177 23.53 -0.57 2.22
C SER A 177 23.08 -0.59 3.69
N ALA A 178 21.82 -0.24 3.92
CA ALA A 178 21.20 -0.08 5.23
C ALA A 178 21.90 0.95 6.14
N ASN A 179 22.53 1.97 5.55
CA ASN A 179 22.99 3.13 6.31
C ASN A 179 21.80 4.04 6.62
N ILE A 180 21.29 3.93 7.85
CA ILE A 180 20.09 4.65 8.30
C ILE A 180 20.28 6.17 8.21
N SER A 181 21.46 6.67 8.58
CA SER A 181 21.73 8.11 8.53
C SER A 181 21.72 8.63 7.09
N SER A 182 22.34 7.89 6.16
CA SER A 182 22.31 8.25 4.73
C SER A 182 20.91 8.14 4.14
N SER A 183 20.13 7.14 4.57
CA SER A 183 18.73 6.95 4.14
C SER A 183 17.83 8.10 4.60
N ILE A 184 17.97 8.54 5.85
CA ILE A 184 17.27 9.70 6.40
C ILE A 184 17.62 10.96 5.61
N SER A 185 18.92 11.24 5.43
CA SER A 185 19.40 12.39 4.65
C SER A 185 18.83 12.38 3.23
N LEU A 186 18.77 11.21 2.59
CA LEU A 186 18.23 11.11 1.25
C LEU A 186 16.71 11.38 1.21
N CYS A 187 15.94 10.89 2.20
CA CYS A 187 14.51 11.25 2.33
C CYS A 187 14.32 12.77 2.51
N GLU A 188 15.15 13.44 3.31
CA GLU A 188 15.10 14.90 3.51
C GLU A 188 15.29 15.68 2.21
N GLU A 189 16.12 15.17 1.30
CA GLU A 189 16.41 15.81 0.03
C GLU A 189 15.37 15.54 -1.06
N ILE A 190 14.75 14.36 -1.10
CA ILE A 190 13.86 13.97 -2.22
C ILE A 190 12.36 14.17 -1.91
N ALA A 191 11.98 14.09 -0.63
CA ALA A 191 10.58 14.08 -0.20
C ALA A 191 10.03 15.46 0.20
N VAL A 192 10.91 16.47 0.37
CA VAL A 192 10.50 17.87 0.58
C VAL A 192 10.45 18.58 -0.77
N LYS A 193 9.29 19.11 -1.15
CA LYS A 193 9.06 19.70 -2.47
C LYS A 193 9.23 21.21 -2.45
N ILE A 194 9.64 21.77 -3.58
CA ILE A 194 9.81 23.21 -3.78
C ILE A 194 8.48 23.97 -3.63
N ASP A 195 7.35 23.30 -3.90
CA ASP A 195 6.00 23.86 -3.77
C ASP A 195 5.45 23.82 -2.32
N GLY A 196 6.26 23.39 -1.35
CA GLY A 196 5.90 23.33 0.06
C GLY A 196 5.24 22.02 0.50
N ARG A 197 4.90 21.11 -0.42
CA ARG A 197 4.49 19.75 -0.04
C ARG A 197 5.66 19.03 0.63
N SER A 198 5.37 18.21 1.63
CA SER A 198 6.36 17.36 2.28
C SER A 198 5.83 15.96 2.48
N PHE A 199 6.55 14.99 1.93
CA PHE A 199 6.34 13.55 2.12
C PHE A 199 7.42 12.95 3.03
N LEU A 200 8.22 13.80 3.69
CA LEU A 200 9.39 13.40 4.47
C LEU A 200 9.03 12.33 5.50
N GLN A 201 8.00 12.55 6.31
CA GLN A 201 7.66 11.60 7.35
C GLN A 201 7.21 10.25 6.78
N VAL A 202 6.47 10.24 5.67
CA VAL A 202 6.04 8.99 5.02
C VAL A 202 7.23 8.24 4.41
N CYS A 203 8.23 8.96 3.87
CA CYS A 203 9.50 8.37 3.43
C CYS A 203 10.27 7.77 4.62
N LEU A 204 10.34 8.48 5.75
CA LEU A 204 11.01 8.00 6.97
C LEU A 204 10.31 6.78 7.57
N ASP A 205 8.97 6.70 7.50
CA ASP A 205 8.24 5.50 7.89
C ASP A 205 8.72 4.28 7.09
N GLY A 206 8.94 4.41 5.77
CA GLY A 206 9.50 3.33 4.96
C GLY A 206 10.93 2.92 5.37
N VAL A 207 11.78 3.90 5.73
CA VAL A 207 13.15 3.65 6.23
C VAL A 207 13.13 2.81 7.50
N PHE A 208 12.32 3.19 8.49
CA PHE A 208 12.25 2.47 9.76
C PHE A 208 11.45 1.18 9.67
N MET A 209 10.42 1.12 8.81
CA MET A 209 9.69 -0.12 8.53
C MET A 209 10.62 -1.20 7.97
N GLN A 210 11.61 -0.84 7.14
CA GLN A 210 12.63 -1.79 6.64
C GLN A 210 13.43 -2.47 7.78
N ILE A 211 13.58 -1.82 8.93
CA ILE A 211 14.30 -2.35 10.09
C ILE A 211 13.41 -3.26 10.94
N TYR A 212 12.19 -2.81 11.22
CA TYR A 212 11.29 -3.49 12.15
C TYR A 212 10.40 -4.56 11.51
N GLN A 213 10.18 -4.47 10.19
CA GLN A 213 9.22 -5.28 9.44
C GLN A 213 9.85 -5.87 8.16
N PRO A 214 11.04 -6.51 8.20
CA PRO A 214 11.57 -7.21 7.04
C PRO A 214 10.61 -8.33 6.60
N LEU A 215 10.34 -8.44 5.30
CA LEU A 215 9.38 -9.39 4.73
C LEU A 215 10.08 -10.54 4.01
N GLU A 216 11.03 -10.22 3.14
CA GLU A 216 11.73 -11.17 2.29
C GLU A 216 13.13 -11.52 2.83
N PRO A 217 13.72 -12.69 2.48
CA PRO A 217 15.07 -13.05 2.92
C PRO A 217 16.13 -11.97 2.66
N GLU A 218 15.99 -11.22 1.57
CA GLU A 218 16.84 -10.09 1.21
C GLU A 218 16.69 -8.91 2.17
N ASP A 219 15.48 -8.63 2.66
CA ASP A 219 15.25 -7.62 3.69
C ASP A 219 15.99 -7.98 4.98
N PHE A 220 15.90 -9.24 5.40
CA PHE A 220 16.64 -9.75 6.56
C PHE A 220 18.15 -9.67 6.35
N ALA A 221 18.64 -10.01 5.16
CA ALA A 221 20.06 -9.93 4.84
C ALA A 221 20.57 -8.48 4.83
N LEU A 222 19.77 -7.53 4.33
CA LEU A 222 20.10 -6.11 4.26
C LEU A 222 20.32 -5.51 5.65
N ILE A 223 19.46 -5.87 6.61
CA ILE A 223 19.49 -5.33 7.98
C ILE A 223 20.25 -6.22 8.97
N ALA A 224 20.89 -7.30 8.51
CA ALA A 224 21.62 -8.21 9.37
C ALA A 224 22.63 -7.48 10.27
N GLY A 225 22.55 -7.74 11.58
CA GLY A 225 23.36 -7.07 12.62
C GLY A 225 22.88 -5.68 13.03
N LYS A 226 21.77 -5.18 12.46
CA LYS A 226 21.12 -3.89 12.78
C LYS A 226 19.72 -4.09 13.38
N GLU A 227 19.38 -5.31 13.76
CA GLU A 227 18.08 -5.65 14.34
C GLU A 227 17.89 -4.92 15.67
N VAL A 228 16.68 -4.40 15.87
CA VAL A 228 16.30 -3.69 17.11
C VAL A 228 15.31 -4.54 17.89
N THR A 229 15.64 -4.87 19.12
CA THR A 229 14.73 -5.57 20.03
C THR A 229 13.85 -4.60 20.81
N ARG A 230 12.75 -5.11 21.39
CA ARG A 230 11.81 -4.34 22.21
C ARG A 230 12.50 -3.49 23.29
N THR A 231 13.56 -4.01 23.93
CA THR A 231 14.31 -3.32 24.99
C THR A 231 15.29 -2.26 24.47
N GLN A 232 15.62 -2.29 23.17
CA GLN A 232 16.57 -1.37 22.56
C GLN A 232 15.89 -0.16 21.90
N VAL A 233 14.59 -0.26 21.55
CA VAL A 233 13.83 0.78 20.82
C VAL A 233 14.07 2.19 21.39
N ASP A 234 13.90 2.38 22.69
CA ASP A 234 14.00 3.71 23.29
C ASP A 234 15.41 4.30 23.13
N SER A 235 16.46 3.50 23.38
CA SER A 235 17.86 3.93 23.21
C SER A 235 18.25 4.12 21.75
N PHE A 236 17.70 3.29 20.85
CA PHE A 236 17.97 3.34 19.42
C PHE A 236 17.33 4.59 18.81
N CYS A 237 16.03 4.81 19.04
CA CYS A 237 15.32 5.96 18.50
C CYS A 237 15.75 7.29 19.12
N ALA A 238 16.34 7.30 20.32
CA ALA A 238 16.91 8.49 20.93
C ALA A 238 18.10 9.08 20.15
N ALA A 239 18.70 8.34 19.20
CA ALA A 239 19.73 8.85 18.31
C ALA A 239 19.19 9.83 17.25
N TYR A 240 17.87 9.93 17.09
CA TYR A 240 17.21 10.77 16.09
C TYR A 240 16.36 11.87 16.75
N SER A 241 15.92 12.83 15.95
CA SER A 241 15.03 13.92 16.37
C SER A 241 13.92 14.19 15.37
N GLY A 242 12.89 14.93 15.77
CA GLY A 242 11.80 15.36 14.88
C GLY A 242 11.09 14.17 14.22
N TYR A 243 10.80 14.28 12.92
CA TYR A 243 10.10 13.24 12.16
C TYR A 243 10.84 11.90 12.14
N ALA A 244 12.18 11.89 12.11
CA ALA A 244 12.94 10.64 12.12
C ALA A 244 12.76 9.88 13.44
N ARG A 245 12.78 10.59 14.58
CA ARG A 245 12.49 9.96 15.89
C ARG A 245 11.07 9.42 15.96
N ALA A 246 10.09 10.20 15.48
CA ALA A 246 8.70 9.81 15.48
C ALA A 246 8.47 8.56 14.62
N SER A 247 8.95 8.55 13.37
CA SER A 247 8.86 7.38 12.50
C SER A 247 9.59 6.17 13.08
N CYS A 248 10.76 6.35 13.70
CA CYS A 248 11.48 5.26 14.38
C CYS A 248 10.65 4.60 15.48
N LEU A 249 9.98 5.40 16.31
CA LEU A 249 9.17 4.90 17.41
C LEU A 249 7.87 4.28 16.88
N SER A 250 7.12 4.95 16.01
CA SER A 250 5.85 4.45 15.50
C SER A 250 6.01 3.14 14.73
N GLU A 251 7.05 3.01 13.90
CA GLU A 251 7.31 1.79 13.12
C GLU A 251 7.84 0.62 13.96
N SER A 252 8.21 0.86 15.23
CA SER A 252 8.61 -0.20 16.16
C SER A 252 7.43 -1.03 16.72
N TRP A 253 6.20 -0.70 16.33
CA TRP A 253 4.98 -1.36 16.81
C TRP A 253 4.97 -2.90 16.70
N PRO A 254 5.60 -3.58 15.71
CA PRO A 254 5.57 -5.05 15.65
C PRO A 254 6.19 -5.70 16.89
N LEU A 255 7.18 -5.04 17.51
CA LEU A 255 7.81 -5.49 18.75
C LEU A 255 6.87 -5.45 19.97
N TYR A 256 5.72 -4.78 19.83
CA TYR A 256 4.65 -4.63 20.82
C TYR A 256 3.31 -5.17 20.31
N GLY A 257 3.29 -5.78 19.11
CA GLY A 257 2.08 -5.94 18.30
C GLY A 257 0.96 -6.69 19.01
N GLN A 258 1.26 -7.81 19.67
CA GLN A 258 0.24 -8.59 20.38
C GLN A 258 -0.35 -7.85 21.60
N ASP A 259 0.42 -7.02 22.27
CA ASP A 259 -0.07 -6.20 23.38
C ASP A 259 -1.03 -5.13 22.85
N ILE A 260 -0.60 -4.40 21.82
CA ILE A 260 -1.38 -3.33 21.17
C ILE A 260 -2.68 -3.89 20.56
N ILE A 261 -2.61 -4.97 19.78
CA ILE A 261 -3.76 -5.60 19.10
C ILE A 261 -4.86 -6.03 20.07
N ASN A 262 -4.48 -6.46 21.27
CA ASN A 262 -5.42 -7.04 22.24
C ASN A 262 -5.87 -6.04 23.32
N LYS A 263 -5.13 -4.94 23.55
CA LYS A 263 -5.35 -4.03 24.68
C LYS A 263 -5.24 -2.56 24.26
N PRO A 264 -6.38 -1.83 24.20
CA PRO A 264 -6.40 -0.38 23.96
C PRO A 264 -5.48 0.44 24.88
N ASP A 265 -5.32 0.05 26.14
CA ASP A 265 -4.41 0.73 27.07
C ASP A 265 -2.93 0.61 26.68
N GLU A 266 -2.53 -0.51 26.07
CA GLU A 266 -1.15 -0.70 25.59
C GLU A 266 -0.87 0.14 24.35
N LEU A 267 -1.87 0.36 23.48
CA LEU A 267 -1.79 1.35 22.40
C LEU A 267 -1.54 2.75 22.95
N ILE A 268 -2.31 3.18 23.96
CA ILE A 268 -2.17 4.50 24.58
C ILE A 268 -0.78 4.65 25.20
N LYS A 269 -0.32 3.64 25.94
CA LYS A 269 1.01 3.62 26.54
C LYS A 269 2.12 3.68 25.50
N PHE A 270 1.97 2.94 24.39
CA PHE A 270 2.93 2.95 23.29
C PHE A 270 3.04 4.35 22.67
N CYS A 271 1.91 4.94 22.25
CA CYS A 271 1.94 6.27 21.64
C CYS A 271 2.32 7.39 22.62
N SER A 272 2.12 7.18 23.93
CA SER A 272 2.56 8.16 24.94
C SER A 272 4.08 8.30 25.06
N LYS A 273 4.87 7.43 24.41
CA LYS A 273 6.34 7.58 24.28
C LYS A 273 6.74 8.70 23.31
N GLU A 274 5.81 9.13 22.46
CA GLU A 274 6.02 10.23 21.53
C GLU A 274 5.85 11.58 22.21
N ASP A 275 6.53 12.58 21.63
CA ASP A 275 6.29 13.97 21.95
C ASP A 275 4.85 14.33 21.60
N LYS A 276 4.24 15.25 22.37
CA LYS A 276 2.81 15.61 22.25
C LYS A 276 2.38 15.97 20.83
N GLU A 277 3.26 16.55 20.04
CA GLU A 277 3.03 16.91 18.65
C GLU A 277 2.90 15.68 17.73
N ASN A 278 3.64 14.61 17.99
CA ASN A 278 3.66 13.37 17.19
C ASN A 278 2.66 12.31 17.67
N GLN A 279 2.15 12.42 18.90
CA GLN A 279 1.16 11.48 19.45
C GLN A 279 -0.06 11.26 18.55
N PRO A 280 -0.71 12.31 17.99
CA PRO A 280 -1.87 12.10 17.11
C PRO A 280 -1.56 11.21 15.91
N ARG A 281 -0.40 11.41 15.26
CA ARG A 281 0.03 10.59 14.13
C ARG A 281 0.31 9.15 14.54
N CYS A 282 0.95 8.92 15.70
CA CYS A 282 1.15 7.56 16.20
C CYS A 282 -0.19 6.81 16.34
N PHE A 283 -1.21 7.46 16.90
CA PHE A 283 -2.54 6.86 17.01
C PHE A 283 -3.16 6.61 15.63
N GLU A 284 -3.13 7.58 14.72
CA GLU A 284 -3.66 7.44 13.35
C GLU A 284 -3.00 6.26 12.61
N GLY A 285 -1.67 6.19 12.61
CA GLY A 285 -0.90 5.10 12.00
C GLY A 285 -1.22 3.74 12.62
N LEU A 286 -1.36 3.66 13.95
CA LEU A 286 -1.70 2.39 14.59
C LEU A 286 -3.16 1.99 14.44
N PHE A 287 -4.10 2.92 14.31
CA PHE A 287 -5.47 2.58 13.92
C PHE A 287 -5.53 2.00 12.51
N TYR A 288 -4.69 2.48 11.59
CA TYR A 288 -4.52 1.90 10.25
C TYR A 288 -4.00 0.46 10.31
N VAL A 289 -2.94 0.24 11.09
CA VAL A 289 -2.38 -1.10 11.31
C VAL A 289 -3.42 -2.02 11.94
N LEU A 290 -4.04 -1.61 13.04
CA LEU A 290 -5.04 -2.40 13.76
C LEU A 290 -6.22 -2.81 12.88
N THR A 291 -6.69 -1.90 12.02
CA THR A 291 -7.79 -2.17 11.10
C THR A 291 -7.46 -3.30 10.13
N ALA A 292 -6.22 -3.31 9.60
CA ALA A 292 -5.73 -4.42 8.77
C ALA A 292 -5.52 -5.71 9.60
N GLN A 293 -4.97 -5.61 10.82
CA GLN A 293 -4.77 -6.75 11.73
C GLN A 293 -6.09 -7.38 12.22
N PHE A 294 -7.18 -6.60 12.22
CA PHE A 294 -8.53 -7.09 12.50
C PHE A 294 -9.22 -7.64 11.24
N ASN A 295 -8.52 -7.68 10.10
CA ASN A 295 -9.04 -8.17 8.83
C ASN A 295 -10.36 -7.48 8.43
N PHE A 296 -10.45 -6.18 8.76
CA PHE A 296 -11.65 -5.37 8.56
C PHE A 296 -12.93 -5.96 9.17
N ASP A 297 -12.81 -6.69 10.29
CA ASP A 297 -13.93 -7.10 11.13
C ASP A 297 -14.49 -5.87 11.88
N THR A 298 -15.64 -5.39 11.43
CA THR A 298 -16.28 -4.19 11.97
C THR A 298 -16.70 -4.34 13.44
N GLU A 299 -17.12 -5.53 13.87
CA GLU A 299 -17.50 -5.75 15.27
C GLU A 299 -16.26 -5.75 16.17
N ARG A 300 -15.16 -6.36 15.71
CA ARG A 300 -13.88 -6.29 16.43
C ARG A 300 -13.37 -4.84 16.53
N ILE A 301 -13.42 -4.08 15.43
CA ILE A 301 -13.06 -2.66 15.41
C ILE A 301 -13.91 -1.87 16.41
N LYS A 302 -15.24 -2.01 16.39
CA LYS A 302 -16.15 -1.33 17.33
C LYS A 302 -15.84 -1.67 18.79
N ASN A 303 -15.65 -2.95 19.09
CA ASN A 303 -15.33 -3.41 20.44
C ASN A 303 -13.98 -2.89 20.94
N TYR A 304 -13.04 -2.64 20.02
CA TYR A 304 -11.73 -2.08 20.35
C TYR A 304 -11.81 -0.56 20.53
N CYS A 305 -12.37 0.16 19.55
CA CYS A 305 -12.47 1.62 19.57
C CYS A 305 -13.30 2.15 20.75
N SER A 306 -14.41 1.48 21.09
CA SER A 306 -15.30 1.89 22.21
C SER A 306 -14.66 1.79 23.60
N LYS A 307 -13.48 1.16 23.72
CA LYS A 307 -12.71 1.07 24.96
C LYS A 307 -11.64 2.16 25.07
N LEU A 308 -11.44 2.96 24.02
CA LEU A 308 -10.49 4.08 24.05
C LEU A 308 -11.09 5.29 24.78
N PRO A 309 -10.24 6.19 25.28
CA PRO A 309 -10.66 7.50 25.75
C PRO A 309 -11.50 8.25 24.71
N LYS A 310 -12.44 9.07 25.17
CA LYS A 310 -13.39 9.80 24.29
C LYS A 310 -12.74 10.72 23.27
N ASN A 311 -11.51 11.17 23.48
CA ASN A 311 -10.77 11.98 22.51
C ASN A 311 -10.04 11.16 21.43
N LEU A 312 -10.08 9.82 21.52
CA LEU A 312 -9.48 8.86 20.58
C LEU A 312 -10.50 7.93 19.94
N GLU A 313 -11.69 7.77 20.53
CA GLU A 313 -12.74 6.88 20.04
C GLU A 313 -13.20 7.25 18.61
N GLY A 314 -13.63 8.49 18.37
CA GLY A 314 -13.99 8.98 17.04
C GLY A 314 -12.85 8.83 16.02
N LYS A 315 -11.62 9.19 16.41
CA LYS A 315 -10.42 8.99 15.58
C LYS A 315 -10.19 7.53 15.19
N CYS A 316 -10.41 6.59 16.11
CA CYS A 316 -10.25 5.16 15.85
C CYS A 316 -11.25 4.69 14.77
N PHE A 317 -12.51 5.10 14.88
CA PHE A 317 -13.52 4.81 13.86
C PHE A 317 -13.22 5.46 12.52
N ALA A 318 -12.86 6.74 12.53
CA ALA A 318 -12.51 7.51 11.34
C ALA A 318 -11.37 6.87 10.55
N ASN A 319 -10.25 6.60 11.23
CA ASN A 319 -9.06 5.98 10.63
C ASN A 319 -9.34 4.54 10.17
N ALA A 320 -10.17 3.79 10.90
CA ALA A 320 -10.58 2.46 10.45
C ALA A 320 -11.41 2.51 9.15
N ALA A 321 -12.34 3.46 9.05
CA ALA A 321 -13.15 3.64 7.86
C ALA A 321 -12.29 4.04 6.64
N SER A 322 -11.43 5.06 6.78
CA SER A 322 -10.53 5.46 5.69
C SER A 322 -9.55 4.34 5.29
N ARG A 323 -9.01 3.58 6.25
CA ARG A 323 -8.12 2.44 5.95
C ARG A 323 -8.81 1.35 5.12
N MET A 324 -10.10 1.11 5.34
CA MET A 324 -10.86 0.12 4.55
C MET A 324 -10.90 0.50 3.07
N ILE A 325 -11.22 1.77 2.75
CA ILE A 325 -11.29 2.26 1.36
C ILE A 325 -9.92 2.51 0.74
N GLU A 326 -8.89 2.77 1.54
CA GLU A 326 -7.49 2.81 1.09
C GLU A 326 -7.00 1.42 0.68
N THR A 327 -7.38 0.38 1.42
CA THR A 327 -6.95 -0.97 1.11
C THR A 327 -7.61 -1.49 -0.16
N ASP A 328 -8.92 -1.32 -0.27
CA ASP A 328 -9.69 -1.77 -1.42
C ASP A 328 -10.97 -0.95 -1.61
N TYR A 329 -11.20 -0.41 -2.81
CA TYR A 329 -12.41 0.37 -3.12
C TYR A 329 -13.71 -0.45 -3.00
N ARG A 330 -13.64 -1.77 -3.01
CA ARG A 330 -14.81 -2.64 -2.75
C ARG A 330 -15.29 -2.52 -1.30
N ASN A 331 -14.46 -2.05 -0.38
CA ASN A 331 -14.83 -1.84 1.01
C ASN A 331 -15.63 -0.54 1.27
N ILE A 332 -15.95 0.27 0.26
CA ILE A 332 -16.74 1.51 0.45
C ILE A 332 -17.99 1.29 1.31
N ALA A 333 -18.79 0.27 1.00
CA ALA A 333 -20.01 -0.01 1.77
C ALA A 333 -19.71 -0.43 3.22
N LYS A 334 -18.65 -1.22 3.42
CA LYS A 334 -18.22 -1.64 4.77
C LYS A 334 -17.77 -0.43 5.60
N SER A 335 -16.99 0.46 4.97
CA SER A 335 -16.50 1.70 5.55
C SER A 335 -17.62 2.65 5.96
N THR A 336 -18.58 2.92 5.08
CA THR A 336 -19.71 3.81 5.42
C THR A 336 -20.60 3.19 6.49
N ASN A 337 -20.85 1.87 6.44
CA ASN A 337 -21.61 1.15 7.47
C ASN A 337 -20.92 1.20 8.84
N LEU A 338 -19.58 1.18 8.89
CA LEU A 338 -18.85 1.37 10.15
C LEU A 338 -19.18 2.74 10.76
N CYS A 339 -19.11 3.83 10.00
CA CYS A 339 -19.47 5.17 10.49
C CYS A 339 -20.95 5.26 10.93
N TYR A 340 -21.88 4.65 10.19
CA TYR A 340 -23.29 4.58 10.61
C TYR A 340 -23.51 3.82 11.92
N SER A 341 -22.62 2.87 12.25
CA SER A 341 -22.72 2.09 13.48
C SER A 341 -22.21 2.81 14.73
N VAL A 342 -21.56 3.96 14.58
CA VAL A 342 -21.07 4.79 15.68
C VAL A 342 -22.26 5.49 16.34
N THR A 343 -22.45 5.27 17.65
CA THR A 343 -23.63 5.76 18.38
C THR A 343 -23.47 7.16 18.94
N ASP A 344 -22.23 7.59 19.22
CA ASP A 344 -21.96 8.96 19.63
C ASP A 344 -21.95 9.86 18.40
N ALA A 345 -22.77 10.93 18.41
CA ALA A 345 -22.97 11.78 17.24
C ALA A 345 -21.69 12.51 16.82
N LYS A 346 -20.82 12.88 17.77
CA LYS A 346 -19.58 13.58 17.48
C LYS A 346 -18.56 12.63 16.85
N ASP A 347 -18.43 11.42 17.40
CA ASP A 347 -17.54 10.41 16.86
C ASP A 347 -18.00 9.95 15.45
N GLN A 348 -19.32 9.91 15.23
CA GLN A 348 -19.90 9.62 13.90
C GLN A 348 -19.59 10.73 12.89
N GLU A 349 -19.73 12.00 13.28
CA GLU A 349 -19.35 13.15 12.45
C GLU A 349 -17.86 13.11 12.07
N GLU A 350 -16.98 12.85 13.05
CA GLU A 350 -15.54 12.70 12.81
C GLU A 350 -15.24 11.56 11.81
N CYS A 351 -15.96 10.45 11.90
CA CYS A 351 -15.84 9.33 10.96
C CYS A 351 -16.22 9.72 9.52
N PHE A 352 -17.33 10.44 9.34
CA PHE A 352 -17.76 10.88 8.00
C PHE A 352 -16.90 12.02 7.42
N ASP A 353 -16.39 12.92 8.27
CA ASP A 353 -15.45 13.95 7.83
C ASP A 353 -14.15 13.35 7.30
N GLU A 354 -13.65 12.28 7.93
CA GLU A 354 -12.48 11.56 7.44
C GLU A 354 -12.76 10.89 6.09
N LEU A 355 -13.92 10.25 5.89
CA LEU A 355 -14.30 9.71 4.57
C LEU A 355 -14.44 10.79 3.50
N LEU A 356 -14.95 11.97 3.86
CA LEU A 356 -15.01 13.11 2.94
C LEU A 356 -13.61 13.58 2.54
N LYS A 357 -12.69 13.73 3.49
CA LYS A 357 -11.27 14.06 3.23
C LYS A 357 -10.64 13.02 2.30
N TYR A 358 -10.84 11.73 2.60
CA TYR A 358 -10.28 10.63 1.82
C TYR A 358 -10.94 10.44 0.45
N SER A 359 -12.13 11.01 0.21
CA SER A 359 -12.76 10.98 -1.12
C SER A 359 -11.90 11.68 -2.19
N THR A 360 -11.19 12.75 -1.83
CA THR A 360 -10.31 13.50 -2.73
C THR A 360 -8.86 13.05 -2.68
N TYR A 361 -8.43 12.45 -1.56
CA TYR A 361 -7.08 11.94 -1.39
C TYR A 361 -6.88 10.56 -2.04
N ASN A 362 -7.86 9.65 -1.91
CA ASN A 362 -7.76 8.29 -2.42
C ASN A 362 -8.21 8.16 -3.86
N PHE A 363 -9.23 8.90 -4.29
CA PHE A 363 -9.87 8.65 -5.59
C PHE A 363 -9.56 9.77 -6.58
N HIS A 364 -9.56 9.42 -7.87
CA HIS A 364 -9.69 10.43 -8.90
C HIS A 364 -11.09 11.03 -8.88
N ALA A 365 -11.14 12.36 -8.95
CA ALA A 365 -12.40 13.09 -9.06
C ALA A 365 -13.26 12.52 -10.21
N ASN A 366 -14.55 12.33 -9.94
CA ASN A 366 -15.54 11.78 -10.87
C ASN A 366 -15.30 10.33 -11.34
N SER A 367 -14.34 9.59 -10.75
CA SER A 367 -14.24 8.15 -10.98
C SER A 367 -15.52 7.42 -10.51
N PRO A 368 -15.85 6.25 -11.08
CA PRO A 368 -16.98 5.45 -10.60
C PRO A 368 -16.92 5.16 -9.10
N GLU A 369 -15.73 4.89 -8.57
CA GLU A 369 -15.50 4.58 -7.16
C GLU A 369 -15.63 5.82 -6.27
N PHE A 370 -15.15 6.99 -6.73
CA PHE A 370 -15.42 8.28 -6.08
C PHE A 370 -16.92 8.54 -5.94
N LEU A 371 -17.66 8.42 -7.05
CA LEU A 371 -19.11 8.63 -7.06
C LEU A 371 -19.83 7.61 -6.18
N LYS A 372 -19.35 6.36 -6.14
CA LYS A 372 -19.88 5.32 -5.26
C LYS A 372 -19.68 5.68 -3.78
N LEU A 373 -18.50 6.18 -3.40
CA LEU A 373 -18.24 6.65 -2.04
C LEU A 373 -19.15 7.83 -1.70
N CYS A 374 -19.13 8.90 -2.49
CA CYS A 374 -19.91 10.11 -2.20
C CYS A 374 -21.41 9.83 -2.08
N ASN A 375 -21.96 8.96 -2.94
CA ASN A 375 -23.37 8.58 -2.86
C ASN A 375 -23.70 7.67 -1.66
N GLY A 376 -22.70 7.01 -1.07
CA GLY A 376 -22.83 6.21 0.14
C GLY A 376 -22.76 7.03 1.44
N LEU A 377 -22.42 8.32 1.38
CA LEU A 377 -22.38 9.21 2.53
C LEU A 377 -23.78 9.79 2.86
N PRO A 378 -24.08 10.13 4.12
CA PRO A 378 -25.28 10.89 4.47
C PRO A 378 -25.10 12.39 4.16
N ASN A 379 -26.21 13.13 4.15
CA ASN A 379 -26.15 14.60 4.16
C ASN A 379 -25.66 15.09 5.54
N PRO A 380 -24.84 16.16 5.61
CA PRO A 380 -24.40 17.02 4.50
C PRO A 380 -23.13 16.55 3.75
N TRP A 381 -22.47 15.47 4.18
CA TRP A 381 -21.21 15.00 3.57
C TRP A 381 -21.34 14.59 2.12
N LYS A 382 -22.46 13.96 1.74
CA LYS A 382 -22.76 13.64 0.33
C LYS A 382 -22.71 14.88 -0.54
N ASP A 383 -23.42 15.93 -0.15
CA ASP A 383 -23.48 17.19 -0.91
C ASP A 383 -22.09 17.86 -0.95
N ARG A 384 -21.32 17.81 0.14
CA ARG A 384 -19.93 18.30 0.18
C ARG A 384 -18.95 17.45 -0.65
N CYS A 385 -19.23 16.18 -0.86
CA CYS A 385 -18.38 15.26 -1.62
C CYS A 385 -18.60 15.41 -3.13
N LEU A 386 -19.84 15.71 -3.55
CA LEU A 386 -20.21 15.83 -4.96
C LEU A 386 -20.00 17.24 -5.55
N ASN A 387 -19.74 18.24 -4.71
CA ASN A 387 -19.48 19.64 -5.08
C ASN A 387 -18.04 20.03 -4.74
#